data_AF-A0A7J9M7I4-F1
#
_entry.id   AF-A0A7J9M7I4-F1
#
_cell.length_a   1.000
_cell.length_b   1.000
_cell.length_c   1.000
_cell.angle_alpha   90.00
_cell.angle_beta   90.00
_cell.angle_gamma   90.00
#
_symmetry.space_group_name_H-M   'P 1'
#
loop_
_entity.id
_entity.type
_entity.pdbx_description
1 polymer ?
#
loop_
_entity_poly.entity_id
_entity_poly.type
_entity_poly.pdbx_seq_one_letter_code
_entity_poly.pdbx_strand_id
1 'polypeptide(L)'
;DPKDTFVSFYHFIARYSKSQNTQPIQLDEAFELFYEGVSMYGSYWDHVLGYWKASLERPDKLMFLKYEDLVEDTVLYLKKTAEFMGYPFSSEEQQQGVPENIVQMCSFENLSGLEVNKIGKHREGQGNLEFENNIYFRKGKVGDWKNYLTTEMSQRLDQRTLQKLSGSGLSL
;
A
#
# COMPACT_ATOMS: atom_id res chain seq x y z
N ASP A 1 6.11 2.79 -5.12
CA ASP A 1 7.03 3.86 -4.70
C ASP A 1 7.22 3.93 -3.17
N PRO A 2 8.46 3.80 -2.64
CA PRO A 2 8.76 3.98 -1.21
C PRO A 2 8.39 5.37 -0.66
N LYS A 3 8.37 6.40 -1.49
CA LYS A 3 8.04 7.77 -1.08
C LYS A 3 6.57 7.90 -0.66
N ASP A 4 5.65 7.40 -1.49
CA ASP A 4 4.23 7.34 -1.14
C ASP A 4 3.96 6.36 0.01
N THR A 5 4.72 5.25 0.06
CA THR A 5 4.62 4.28 1.16
C THR A 5 4.95 4.94 2.50
N PHE A 6 6.07 5.67 2.58
CA PHE A 6 6.47 6.40 3.77
C PHE A 6 5.41 7.43 4.19
N VAL A 7 4.94 8.26 3.26
CA VAL A 7 3.93 9.30 3.57
C VAL A 7 2.61 8.68 4.04
N SER A 8 2.18 7.59 3.42
CA SER A 8 0.99 6.86 3.86
C SER A 8 1.16 6.32 5.28
N PHE A 9 2.28 5.65 5.54
CA PHE A 9 2.60 5.06 6.84
C PHE A 9 2.72 6.12 7.95
N TYR A 10 3.43 7.22 7.68
CA TYR A 10 3.54 8.36 8.61
C TYR A 10 2.15 8.88 9.01
N HIS A 11 1.26 9.12 8.06
CA HIS A 11 -0.08 9.60 8.36
C HIS A 11 -0.94 8.59 9.11
N PHE A 12 -0.82 7.31 8.79
CA PHE A 12 -1.50 6.24 9.52
C PHE A 12 -1.08 6.24 11.00
N ILE A 13 0.23 6.20 11.27
CA ILE A 13 0.76 6.24 12.64
C ILE A 13 0.39 7.55 13.34
N ALA A 14 0.51 8.70 12.67
CA ALA A 14 0.19 9.98 13.28
C ALA A 14 -1.30 10.12 13.64
N ARG A 15 -2.22 9.60 12.81
CA ARG A 15 -3.65 9.54 13.12
C ARG A 15 -3.92 8.61 14.30
N TYR A 16 -3.26 7.46 14.34
CA TYR A 16 -3.38 6.52 15.45
C TYR A 16 -2.87 7.12 16.77
N SER A 17 -1.68 7.74 16.78
CA SER A 17 -1.15 8.42 17.96
C SER A 17 -2.14 9.46 18.50
N LYS A 18 -2.75 10.26 17.62
CA LYS A 18 -3.75 11.25 18.00
C LYS A 18 -5.01 10.61 18.59
N SER A 19 -5.50 9.49 18.04
CA SER A 19 -6.68 8.81 18.61
C SER A 19 -6.40 8.24 20.00
N GLN A 20 -5.15 7.92 20.31
CA GLN A 20 -4.68 7.51 21.64
C GLN A 20 -4.29 8.69 22.55
N ASN A 21 -4.57 9.94 22.16
CA ASN A 21 -4.17 11.16 22.89
C ASN A 21 -2.65 11.28 23.13
N THR A 22 -1.84 10.73 22.21
CA THR A 22 -0.38 10.82 22.23
C THR A 22 0.13 11.75 21.15
N GLN A 23 1.30 12.37 21.38
CA GLN A 23 1.93 13.23 20.38
C GLN A 23 2.51 12.37 19.26
N PRO A 24 2.18 12.65 17.98
CA PRO A 24 2.79 11.95 16.86
C PRO A 24 4.27 12.34 16.74
N ILE A 25 5.09 11.40 16.26
CA ILE A 25 6.46 11.66 15.83
C ILE A 25 6.48 12.75 14.75
N GLN A 26 7.53 13.57 14.72
CA GLN A 26 7.69 14.57 13.67
C GLN A 26 8.05 13.90 12.33
N LEU A 27 7.65 14.51 11.21
CA LEU A 27 7.87 13.94 9.88
C LEU A 27 9.34 13.67 9.60
N ASP A 28 10.23 14.62 9.93
CA ASP A 28 11.67 14.49 9.69
C ASP A 28 12.27 13.33 10.48
N GLU A 29 11.89 13.18 11.76
CA GLU A 29 12.34 12.07 12.59
C GLU A 29 11.81 10.72 12.08
N ALA A 30 10.52 10.66 11.70
CA ALA A 30 9.92 9.47 11.11
C ALA A 30 10.59 9.10 9.79
N PHE A 31 10.99 10.09 8.99
CA PHE A 31 11.69 9.90 7.73
C PHE A 31 13.06 9.24 7.96
N GLU A 32 13.85 9.75 8.91
CA GLU A 32 15.16 9.16 9.23
C GLU A 32 15.01 7.71 9.72
N LEU A 33 14.03 7.44 10.60
CA LEU A 33 13.76 6.08 11.05
C LEU A 33 13.38 5.14 9.89
N PHE A 34 12.50 5.57 9.00
CA PHE A 34 12.14 4.79 7.81
C PHE A 34 13.33 4.56 6.88
N TYR A 35 14.15 5.60 6.66
CA TYR A 35 15.34 5.56 5.82
C TYR A 35 16.39 4.56 6.33
N GLU A 36 16.60 4.55 7.64
CA GLU A 36 17.48 3.59 8.33
C GLU A 36 16.87 2.18 8.44
N GLY A 37 15.62 2.00 8.01
CA GLY A 37 14.90 0.72 8.06
C GLY A 37 14.33 0.39 9.44
N VAL A 38 14.32 1.35 10.37
CA VAL A 38 13.75 1.25 11.71
C VAL A 38 12.26 1.61 11.65
N SER A 39 11.46 0.72 11.09
CA SER A 39 10.01 0.85 11.02
C SER A 39 9.32 -0.46 11.40
N MET A 40 8.01 -0.42 11.65
CA MET A 40 7.22 -1.64 11.78
C MET A 40 7.39 -2.49 10.51
N TYR A 41 7.77 -3.76 10.67
CA TYR A 41 8.12 -4.69 9.57
C TYR A 41 9.27 -4.23 8.66
N GLY A 42 10.08 -3.26 9.09
CA GLY A 42 11.21 -2.74 8.34
C GLY A 42 12.39 -3.71 8.26
N SER A 43 13.32 -3.53 7.32
CA SER A 43 13.39 -2.43 6.34
C SER A 43 12.45 -2.64 5.14
N TYR A 44 11.86 -1.55 4.61
CA TYR A 44 10.99 -1.59 3.43
C TYR A 44 11.65 -2.32 2.25
N TRP A 45 12.91 -1.98 1.92
CA TRP A 45 13.58 -2.55 0.76
C TRP A 45 13.88 -4.04 0.94
N ASP A 46 14.30 -4.46 2.12
CA ASP A 46 14.61 -5.86 2.39
C ASP A 46 13.31 -6.70 2.34
N HIS A 47 12.21 -6.16 2.86
CA HIS A 47 10.88 -6.77 2.76
C HIS A 47 10.44 -6.94 1.30
N VAL A 48 10.46 -5.85 0.51
CA VAL A 48 10.04 -5.88 -0.89
C VAL A 48 10.93 -6.80 -1.73
N LEU A 49 12.26 -6.71 -1.56
CA LEU A 49 13.20 -7.53 -2.30
C LEU A 49 13.06 -9.02 -1.97
N GLY A 50 12.77 -9.36 -0.71
CA GLY A 50 12.51 -10.74 -0.29
C GLY A 50 11.33 -11.35 -1.05
N TYR A 51 10.19 -10.65 -1.10
CA TYR A 51 9.02 -11.12 -1.83
C TYR A 51 9.20 -11.09 -3.35
N TRP A 52 9.95 -10.13 -3.88
CA TRP A 52 10.30 -10.10 -5.30
C TRP A 52 11.07 -11.37 -5.70
N LYS A 53 12.17 -11.68 -5.00
CA LYS A 53 12.95 -12.90 -5.26
C LYS A 53 12.11 -14.17 -5.11
N ALA A 54 11.30 -14.24 -4.05
CA ALA A 54 10.41 -15.37 -3.82
C ALA A 54 9.37 -15.56 -4.94
N SER A 55 8.87 -14.46 -5.52
CA SER A 55 7.93 -14.50 -6.65
C SER A 55 8.57 -15.02 -7.94
N LEU A 56 9.86 -14.71 -8.17
CA LEU A 56 10.62 -15.26 -9.29
C LEU A 56 10.88 -16.77 -9.14
N GLU A 57 11.14 -17.22 -7.91
CA GLU A 57 11.39 -18.64 -7.61
C GLU A 57 10.10 -19.50 -7.66
N ARG A 58 8.95 -18.89 -7.32
CA ARG A 58 7.67 -19.60 -7.16
C ARG A 58 6.52 -18.82 -7.80
N PRO A 59 6.55 -18.59 -9.13
CA PRO A 59 5.56 -17.76 -9.82
C PRO A 59 4.14 -18.33 -9.71
N ASP A 60 3.98 -19.65 -9.60
CA ASP A 60 2.65 -20.29 -9.44
C ASP A 60 2.08 -20.18 -8.01
N LYS A 61 2.87 -19.70 -7.04
CA LYS A 61 2.47 -19.58 -5.62
C LYS A 61 2.50 -18.15 -5.10
N LEU A 62 3.18 -17.25 -5.80
CA LEU A 62 3.36 -15.86 -5.38
C LEU A 62 3.18 -14.93 -6.57
N MET A 63 2.07 -14.18 -6.56
CA MET A 63 1.85 -13.08 -7.49
C MET A 63 2.40 -11.78 -6.89
N PHE A 64 3.35 -11.15 -7.57
CA PHE A 64 3.89 -9.86 -7.17
C PHE A 64 3.15 -8.74 -7.90
N LEU A 65 2.58 -7.79 -7.14
CA LEU A 65 1.82 -6.65 -7.66
C LEU A 65 2.43 -5.33 -7.17
N LYS A 66 2.35 -4.29 -7.99
CA LYS A 66 2.73 -2.93 -7.62
C LYS A 66 1.50 -2.04 -7.58
N TYR A 67 1.40 -1.20 -6.56
CA TYR A 67 0.23 -0.35 -6.36
C TYR A 67 0.01 0.62 -7.53
N GLU A 68 1.09 1.16 -8.09
CA GLU A 68 1.02 2.09 -9.22
C GLU A 68 0.45 1.42 -10.48
N ASP A 69 0.91 0.21 -10.79
CA ASP A 69 0.38 -0.57 -11.92
C ASP A 69 -1.10 -0.95 -11.69
N LEU A 70 -1.47 -1.27 -10.44
CA LEU A 70 -2.86 -1.54 -10.06
C LEU A 70 -3.77 -0.33 -10.28
N VAL A 71 -3.28 0.88 -9.98
CA VAL A 71 -4.06 2.13 -10.19
C VAL A 71 -4.15 2.48 -11.67
N GLU A 72 -3.15 2.13 -12.48
CA GLU A 72 -3.16 2.37 -13.93
C GLU A 72 -4.23 1.53 -14.66
N ASP A 73 -4.37 0.25 -14.29
CA ASP A 73 -5.40 -0.64 -14.87
C ASP A 73 -5.93 -1.67 -13.86
N THR A 74 -6.81 -1.22 -12.97
CA THR A 74 -7.38 -2.05 -11.90
C THR A 74 -8.14 -3.27 -12.44
N VAL A 75 -8.86 -3.12 -13.56
CA VAL A 75 -9.68 -4.21 -14.14
C VAL A 75 -8.78 -5.31 -14.69
N LEU A 76 -7.71 -4.96 -15.41
CA LEU A 76 -6.74 -5.93 -15.90
C LEU A 76 -6.10 -6.71 -14.75
N TYR A 77 -5.65 -6.02 -13.71
CA TYR A 77 -5.01 -6.68 -12.58
C TYR A 77 -5.98 -7.49 -11.72
N LEU A 78 -7.25 -7.08 -11.61
CA LEU A 78 -8.30 -7.89 -11.01
C LEU A 78 -8.47 -9.20 -11.79
N LYS A 79 -8.56 -9.16 -13.12
CA LYS A 79 -8.66 -10.37 -13.96
C LYS A 79 -7.46 -11.30 -13.77
N LYS A 80 -6.24 -10.75 -13.79
CA LYS A 80 -5.00 -11.51 -13.53
C LYS A 80 -4.99 -12.14 -12.12
N THR A 81 -5.45 -11.41 -11.11
CA THR A 81 -5.54 -11.91 -9.73
C THR A 81 -6.56 -13.04 -9.63
N ALA A 82 -7.72 -12.90 -10.27
CA ALA A 82 -8.76 -13.92 -10.29
C ALA A 82 -8.27 -15.21 -10.97
N GLU A 83 -7.57 -15.08 -12.11
CA GLU A 83 -6.91 -16.21 -12.78
C GLU A 83 -5.87 -16.89 -11.87
N PHE A 84 -5.00 -16.10 -11.21
CA PHE A 84 -4.00 -16.61 -10.29
C PHE A 84 -4.61 -17.35 -9.08
N MET A 85 -5.77 -16.90 -8.59
CA MET A 85 -6.50 -17.56 -7.50
C MET A 85 -7.24 -18.83 -7.94
N GLY A 86 -7.26 -19.15 -9.24
CA GLY A 86 -7.99 -20.30 -9.80
C GLY A 86 -9.48 -20.01 -10.08
N TYR A 87 -9.86 -18.73 -10.15
CA TYR A 87 -11.23 -18.26 -10.41
C TYR A 87 -11.27 -17.28 -11.58
N PRO A 88 -10.81 -17.65 -12.80
CA PRO A 88 -10.86 -16.76 -13.95
C PRO A 88 -12.32 -16.41 -14.30
N PHE A 89 -12.56 -15.15 -14.66
CA PHE A 89 -13.89 -14.72 -15.10
C PHE A 89 -14.27 -15.38 -16.42
N SER A 90 -15.47 -15.96 -16.47
CA SER A 90 -16.07 -16.50 -17.69
C SER A 90 -16.31 -15.40 -18.73
N SER A 91 -16.48 -15.81 -20.00
CA SER A 91 -16.82 -14.85 -21.07
C SER A 91 -18.15 -14.13 -20.81
N GLU A 92 -19.11 -14.82 -20.17
CA GLU A 92 -20.39 -14.24 -19.79
C GLU A 92 -20.23 -13.17 -18.70
N GLU A 93 -19.49 -13.46 -17.63
CA GLU A 93 -19.22 -12.48 -16.56
C GLU A 93 -18.50 -11.23 -17.09
N GLN A 94 -17.57 -11.42 -18.01
CA GLN A 94 -16.88 -10.29 -18.66
C GLN A 94 -17.82 -9.47 -19.54
N GLN A 95 -18.71 -10.12 -20.31
CA GLN A 95 -19.73 -9.41 -21.10
C GLN A 95 -20.75 -8.68 -20.23
N GLN A 96 -21.05 -9.21 -19.04
CA GLN A 96 -21.94 -8.60 -18.05
C GLN A 96 -21.27 -7.49 -17.22
N GLY A 97 -19.98 -7.24 -17.43
CA GLY A 97 -19.23 -6.20 -16.71
C GLY A 97 -18.98 -6.54 -15.23
N VAL A 98 -18.96 -7.82 -14.86
CA VAL A 98 -18.72 -8.26 -13.48
C VAL A 98 -17.37 -7.76 -12.94
N PRO A 99 -16.24 -7.83 -13.68
CA PRO A 99 -14.97 -7.27 -13.21
C PRO A 99 -15.04 -5.77 -12.92
N GLU A 100 -15.67 -5.00 -13.80
CA GLU A 100 -15.84 -3.55 -13.67
C GLU A 100 -16.72 -3.21 -12.46
N ASN A 101 -17.78 -3.99 -12.22
CA ASN A 101 -18.63 -3.85 -11.04
C ASN A 101 -17.87 -4.14 -9.74
N ILE A 102 -17.03 -5.17 -9.70
CA ILE A 102 -16.17 -5.46 -8.54
C ILE A 102 -15.20 -4.31 -8.30
N VAL A 103 -14.53 -3.80 -9.35
CA VAL A 103 -13.65 -2.64 -9.24
C VAL A 103 -14.40 -1.43 -8.67
N GLN A 104 -15.61 -1.15 -9.16
CA GLN A 104 -16.44 -0.06 -8.65
C GLN A 104 -16.81 -0.26 -7.16
N MET A 105 -17.19 -1.48 -6.76
CA MET A 105 -17.51 -1.81 -5.38
C MET A 105 -16.29 -1.70 -4.44
N CYS A 106 -15.11 -2.07 -4.92
CA CYS A 106 -13.86 -2.01 -4.16
C CYS A 106 -13.10 -0.68 -4.33
N SER A 107 -13.64 0.27 -5.08
CA SER A 107 -12.99 1.57 -5.32
C SER A 107 -12.78 2.34 -4.02
N PHE A 108 -11.74 3.19 -4.01
CA PHE A 108 -11.45 4.04 -2.86
C PHE A 108 -12.66 4.92 -2.52
N GLU A 109 -13.30 5.50 -3.52
CA GLU A 109 -14.46 6.38 -3.39
C GLU A 109 -15.65 5.64 -2.77
N ASN A 110 -15.94 4.42 -3.25
CA ASN A 110 -17.03 3.64 -2.70
C ASN A 110 -16.73 3.21 -1.26
N LEU A 111 -15.58 2.57 -1.02
CA LEU A 111 -15.23 2.04 0.29
C LEU A 111 -15.09 3.14 1.34
N SER A 112 -14.42 4.25 1.04
CA SER A 112 -14.32 5.40 1.97
C SER A 112 -15.66 6.11 2.20
N GLY A 113 -16.61 5.94 1.26
CA GLY A 113 -17.97 6.46 1.33
C GLY A 113 -18.91 5.68 2.26
N LEU A 114 -18.62 4.41 2.56
CA LEU A 114 -19.47 3.56 3.38
C LEU A 114 -19.52 4.03 4.85
N GLU A 115 -20.70 3.99 5.46
CA GLU A 115 -20.90 4.44 6.85
C GLU A 115 -20.00 3.69 7.84
N VAL A 116 -19.84 2.38 7.64
CA VAL A 116 -18.96 1.53 8.44
C VAL A 116 -17.49 1.99 8.40
N ASN A 117 -17.06 2.61 7.31
CA ASN A 117 -15.70 3.11 7.15
C ASN A 117 -15.55 4.57 7.58
N LYS A 118 -16.64 5.33 7.66
CA LYS A 118 -16.63 6.73 8.13
C LYS A 118 -16.62 6.84 9.65
N ILE A 119 -17.49 6.08 10.31
CA ILE A 119 -17.73 6.19 11.76
C ILE A 119 -17.47 4.88 12.52
N GLY A 120 -17.30 3.76 11.82
CA GLY A 120 -17.09 2.47 12.45
C GLY A 120 -15.71 2.33 13.08
N LYS A 121 -15.60 1.37 13.98
CA LYS A 121 -14.37 0.98 14.65
C LYS A 121 -14.23 -0.53 14.69
N HIS A 122 -13.02 -1.03 14.74
CA HIS A 122 -12.72 -2.45 14.93
C HIS A 122 -11.58 -2.62 15.92
N ARG A 123 -11.39 -3.85 16.39
CA ARG A 123 -10.26 -4.24 17.25
C ARG A 123 -9.34 -5.16 16.48
N GLU A 124 -8.04 -4.94 16.58
CA GLU A 124 -7.04 -5.74 15.89
C GLU A 124 -6.12 -6.47 16.88
N GLY A 125 -5.79 -7.73 16.55
CA GLY A 125 -4.91 -8.59 17.36
C GLY A 125 -5.58 -9.23 18.58
N GLN A 126 -4.76 -9.88 19.42
CA GLN A 126 -5.21 -10.46 20.70
C GLN A 126 -5.36 -9.40 21.82
N GLY A 127 -5.03 -8.14 21.55
CA GLY A 127 -5.09 -7.02 22.48
C GLY A 127 -6.23 -6.06 22.14
N ASN A 128 -6.73 -5.34 23.13
CA ASN A 128 -7.84 -4.38 23.02
C ASN A 128 -7.50 -3.09 22.23
N LEU A 129 -6.72 -3.16 21.15
CA LEU A 129 -6.36 -1.99 20.33
C LEU A 129 -7.53 -1.66 19.40
N GLU A 130 -8.23 -0.58 19.71
CA GLU A 130 -9.34 -0.06 18.91
C GLU A 130 -8.83 0.91 17.84
N PHE A 131 -9.28 0.71 16.60
CA PHE A 131 -8.97 1.54 15.46
C PHE A 131 -10.26 2.09 14.84
N GLU A 132 -10.27 3.38 14.52
CA GLU A 132 -11.29 3.97 13.65
C GLU A 132 -11.08 3.49 12.22
N ASN A 133 -12.14 3.00 11.57
CA ASN A 133 -12.02 2.44 10.22
C ASN A 133 -11.59 3.48 9.18
N ASN A 134 -11.91 4.76 9.42
CA ASN A 134 -11.53 5.88 8.54
C ASN A 134 -10.00 6.05 8.43
N ILE A 135 -9.22 5.46 9.34
CA ILE A 135 -7.76 5.61 9.37
C ILE A 135 -7.11 5.01 8.11
N TYR A 136 -7.72 3.98 7.52
CA TYR A 136 -7.23 3.31 6.31
C TYR A 136 -7.52 4.10 5.03
N PHE A 137 -8.40 5.11 5.09
CA PHE A 137 -8.80 5.91 3.93
C PHE A 137 -8.23 7.33 4.06
N ARG A 138 -7.18 7.61 3.28
CA ARG A 138 -6.50 8.92 3.29
C ARG A 138 -6.70 9.71 2.01
N LYS A 139 -6.09 9.26 0.91
CA LYS A 139 -6.23 9.89 -0.41
C LYS A 139 -6.35 8.91 -1.58
N GLY A 140 -5.77 7.71 -1.48
CA GLY A 140 -5.84 6.70 -2.55
C GLY A 140 -5.20 7.16 -3.87
N LYS A 141 -4.11 7.93 -3.80
CA LYS A 141 -3.46 8.54 -4.97
C LYS A 141 -1.96 8.25 -5.01
N VAL A 142 -1.45 8.07 -6.22
CA VAL A 142 -0.03 7.98 -6.54
C VAL A 142 0.58 9.39 -6.63
N GLY A 143 1.80 9.54 -6.12
CA GLY A 143 2.59 10.77 -6.20
C GLY A 143 2.24 11.81 -5.14
N ASP A 144 1.47 11.46 -4.11
CA ASP A 144 1.08 12.39 -3.05
C ASP A 144 2.27 12.78 -2.16
N TRP A 145 3.36 12.00 -2.18
CA TRP A 145 4.61 12.31 -1.49
C TRP A 145 5.16 13.71 -1.81
N LYS A 146 4.88 14.24 -3.00
CA LYS A 146 5.31 15.59 -3.43
C LYS A 146 4.77 16.72 -2.55
N ASN A 147 3.67 16.46 -1.82
CA ASN A 147 3.06 17.44 -0.91
C ASN A 147 3.68 17.43 0.49
N TYR A 148 4.59 16.48 0.79
CA TYR A 148 5.10 16.25 2.14
C TYR A 148 6.62 16.16 2.22
N LEU A 149 7.26 15.59 1.20
CA LEU A 149 8.71 15.39 1.20
C LEU A 149 9.42 16.55 0.52
N THR A 150 10.52 16.98 1.11
CA THR A 150 11.46 17.88 0.45
C THR A 150 12.13 17.18 -0.73
N THR A 151 12.68 17.96 -1.66
CA THR A 151 13.47 17.41 -2.78
C THR A 151 14.65 16.56 -2.29
N GLU A 152 15.28 16.95 -1.19
CA GLU A 152 16.38 16.20 -0.59
C GLU A 152 15.92 14.83 -0.07
N MET A 153 14.82 14.80 0.69
CA MET A 153 14.24 13.56 1.19
C MET A 153 13.84 12.61 0.07
N SER A 154 13.20 13.12 -0.98
CA SER A 154 12.80 12.29 -2.12
C SER A 154 14.02 11.71 -2.84
N GLN A 155 15.06 12.53 -3.08
CA GLN A 155 16.29 12.07 -3.73
C GLN A 155 17.04 11.03 -2.91
N ARG A 156 17.07 11.18 -1.57
CA ARG A 156 17.67 10.18 -0.67
C ARG A 156 16.96 8.83 -0.80
N LEU A 157 15.63 8.81 -0.81
CA LEU A 157 14.85 7.57 -0.99
C LEU A 157 15.06 6.97 -2.39
N ASP A 158 15.12 7.77 -3.45
CA ASP A 158 15.38 7.29 -4.80
C ASP A 158 16.76 6.63 -4.91
N GLN A 159 17.80 7.27 -4.37
CA GLN A 159 19.17 6.73 -4.34
C GLN A 159 19.24 5.45 -3.53
N ARG A 160 18.62 5.40 -2.35
CA ARG A 160 18.58 4.20 -1.50
C ARG A 160 17.87 3.05 -2.20
N THR A 161 16.77 3.34 -2.90
CA THR A 161 16.01 2.36 -3.68
C THR A 161 16.85 1.78 -4.82
N LEU A 162 17.52 2.65 -5.59
CA LEU A 162 18.42 2.20 -6.64
C LEU A 162 19.55 1.31 -6.08
N GLN A 163 20.19 1.73 -4.99
CA GLN A 163 21.25 0.95 -4.35
C GLN A 163 20.78 -0.42 -3.87
N LYS A 164 19.62 -0.48 -3.21
CA LYS A 164 19.08 -1.71 -2.62
C LYS A 164 18.51 -2.68 -3.65
N LEU A 165 17.96 -2.17 -4.76
CA LEU A 165 17.33 -2.99 -5.80
C LEU A 165 18.23 -3.24 -7.00
N SER A 166 19.42 -2.62 -7.05
CA SER A 166 20.39 -2.83 -8.12
C SER A 166 20.67 -4.32 -8.34
N GLY A 167 20.63 -4.75 -9.60
CA GLY A 167 20.87 -6.14 -10.00
C GLY A 167 19.72 -7.11 -9.69
N SER A 168 18.63 -6.67 -9.06
CA SER A 168 17.48 -7.54 -8.77
C SER A 168 16.50 -7.70 -9.93
N GLY A 169 16.55 -6.80 -10.92
CA GLY A 169 15.54 -6.68 -11.97
C GLY A 169 14.24 -5.99 -11.53
N LEU A 170 14.10 -5.61 -10.25
CA LEU A 170 12.97 -4.84 -9.75
C LEU A 170 13.22 -3.34 -9.89
N SER A 171 12.24 -2.64 -10.47
CA SER A 171 12.14 -1.17 -10.46
C SER A 171 10.86 -0.76 -9.73
N LEU A 172 10.95 0.24 -8.87
CA LEU A 172 9.84 0.80 -8.06
C LEU A 172 9.71 2.31 -8.24
#